data_AF-A0A1G8JC92-F1
#
_entry.id   AF-A0A1G8JC92-F1
#
_cell.length_a   1.000
_cell.length_b   1.000
_cell.length_c   1.000
_cell.angle_alpha   90.00
_cell.angle_beta   90.00
_cell.angle_gamma   90.00
#
_symmetry.space_group_name_H-M   'P 1'
#
loop_
_entity.id
_entity.type
_entity.pdbx_description
1 polymer ?
#
loop_
_entity_poly.entity_id
_entity_poly.type
_entity_poly.pdbx_seq_one_letter_code
_entity_poly.pdbx_strand_id
1 'polypeptide(L)'
;MTRRIYRIVIVIAVVLWICIFIVKDSYSNSFLIIASSLTFLAFSFGIHGLIAYSIHPPSTNGKLITFPLLMWMLWAVMFLVFVFLIIPVYCPDFLMDM
;
A
#
# COMPACT_ATOMS: atom_id res chain seq x y z
N MET A 1 14.64 16.84 -1.44
CA MET A 1 13.79 16.55 -2.61
C MET A 1 13.06 15.22 -2.48
N THR A 2 13.74 14.11 -2.16
CA THR A 2 13.17 12.75 -2.15
C THR A 2 11.95 12.54 -1.24
N ARG A 3 11.90 13.13 -0.04
CA ARG A 3 10.69 13.09 0.84
C ARG A 3 9.43 13.63 0.16
N ARG A 4 9.57 14.65 -0.69
CA ARG A 4 8.43 15.24 -1.41
C ARG A 4 7.87 14.26 -2.43
N ILE A 5 8.75 13.53 -3.13
CA ILE A 5 8.36 12.53 -4.12
C ILE A 5 7.53 11.42 -3.45
N TYR A 6 8.02 10.86 -2.34
CA TYR A 6 7.26 9.83 -1.62
C TYR A 6 5.91 10.34 -1.11
N ARG A 7 5.86 11.57 -0.59
CA ARG A 7 4.58 12.19 -0.19
C ARG A 7 3.63 12.35 -1.39
N ILE A 8 4.13 12.77 -2.55
CA ILE A 8 3.33 12.90 -3.78
C ILE A 8 2.80 11.53 -4.22
N VAL A 9 3.64 10.50 -4.24
CA VAL A 9 3.23 9.12 -4.59
C VAL A 9 2.13 8.63 -3.66
N ILE A 10 2.25 8.85 -2.35
CA ILE A 10 1.22 8.51 -1.37
C ILE A 10 -0.09 9.24 -1.68
N VAL A 11 -0.03 10.56 -1.92
CA VAL A 11 -1.23 11.37 -2.23
C VAL A 11 -1.90 10.87 -3.51
N ILE A 12 -1.13 10.61 -4.58
CA ILE A 12 -1.66 10.09 -5.84
C ILE A 12 -2.30 8.72 -5.63
N ALA A 13 -1.67 7.83 -4.87
CA ALA A 13 -2.23 6.51 -4.58
C ALA A 13 -3.57 6.61 -3.83
N VAL A 14 -3.69 7.51 -2.85
CA VAL A 14 -4.96 7.76 -2.15
C VAL A 14 -6.03 8.31 -3.10
N VAL A 15 -5.67 9.26 -3.97
CA VAL A 15 -6.61 9.81 -4.97
C VAL A 15 -7.09 8.73 -5.93
N LEU A 16 -6.18 7.92 -6.47
CA LEU A 16 -6.51 6.79 -7.35
C LEU A 16 -7.45 5.81 -6.66
N TRP A 17 -7.19 5.55 -5.38
CA TRP A 17 -8.01 4.63 -4.60
C TRP A 17 -9.45 5.13 -4.43
N ILE A 18 -9.64 6.43 -4.19
CA ILE A 18 -10.95 7.09 -4.17
C ILE A 18 -11.61 7.06 -5.56
N CYS A 19 -10.85 7.34 -6.63
CA CYS A 19 -11.38 7.29 -7.98
C CYS A 19 -11.91 5.90 -8.33
N ILE A 20 -11.13 4.84 -8.05
CA ILE A 20 -11.55 3.45 -8.25
C ILE A 20 -12.83 3.16 -7.45
N PHE A 21 -12.98 3.74 -6.25
CA PHE A 21 -14.15 3.49 -5.40
C PHE A 21 -15.43 4.04 -6.03
N ILE A 22 -15.34 5.24 -6.61
CA ILE A 22 -16.48 5.92 -7.23
C ILE A 22 -16.94 5.18 -8.50
N VAL A 23 -16.01 4.63 -9.26
CA VAL A 23 -16.32 3.99 -10.55
C VAL A 23 -16.44 2.47 -10.46
N LYS A 24 -16.38 1.90 -9.26
CA LYS A 24 -16.22 0.45 -9.07
C LYS A 24 -17.30 -0.38 -9.76
N ASP A 25 -18.54 0.11 -9.76
CA ASP A 25 -19.71 -0.61 -10.30
C ASP A 25 -19.70 -0.71 -11.84
N SER A 26 -18.82 0.06 -12.50
CA SER A 26 -18.70 0.10 -13.97
C SER A 26 -17.61 -0.84 -14.52
N TYR A 27 -16.83 -1.49 -13.67
CA TYR A 27 -15.69 -2.31 -14.07
C TYR A 27 -15.82 -3.76 -13.58
N SER A 28 -15.10 -4.67 -14.25
CA SER A 28 -15.07 -6.08 -13.84
C SER A 28 -14.30 -6.28 -12.53
N ASN A 29 -14.68 -7.31 -11.78
CA ASN A 29 -13.99 -7.71 -10.54
C ASN A 29 -12.48 -7.88 -10.75
N SER A 30 -12.06 -8.49 -11.86
CA SER A 30 -10.64 -8.66 -12.20
C SER A 30 -9.92 -7.33 -12.36
N PHE A 31 -10.56 -6.34 -13.01
CA PHE A 31 -9.98 -4.99 -13.14
C PHE A 31 -9.84 -4.32 -11.78
N LEU A 32 -10.87 -4.39 -10.93
CA LEU A 32 -10.84 -3.81 -9.58
C LEU A 32 -9.76 -4.42 -8.70
N ILE A 33 -9.56 -5.74 -8.76
CA ILE A 33 -8.50 -6.44 -8.03
C ILE A 33 -7.12 -5.99 -8.51
N ILE A 34 -6.89 -5.95 -9.83
CA ILE A 34 -5.60 -5.54 -10.39
C ILE A 34 -5.30 -4.07 -10.07
N ALA A 35 -6.27 -3.18 -10.30
CA ALA A 35 -6.12 -1.75 -10.06
C ALA A 35 -5.90 -1.44 -8.58
N SER A 36 -6.70 -2.03 -7.68
CA SER A 36 -6.53 -1.85 -6.23
C SER A 36 -5.20 -2.42 -5.73
N SER A 37 -4.74 -3.56 -6.26
CA SER A 37 -3.44 -4.15 -5.92
C SER A 37 -2.28 -3.26 -6.36
N LEU A 38 -2.34 -2.69 -7.57
CA LEU A 38 -1.32 -1.77 -8.08
C LEU A 38 -1.28 -0.48 -7.26
N THR A 39 -2.46 0.03 -6.88
CA THR A 39 -2.60 1.24 -6.06
C THR A 39 -2.06 0.99 -4.64
N PHE A 40 -2.35 -0.17 -4.05
CA PHE A 40 -1.78 -0.61 -2.79
C PHE A 40 -0.26 -0.72 -2.84
N LEU A 41 0.29 -1.32 -3.90
CA LEU A 41 1.74 -1.45 -4.08
C LEU A 41 2.41 -0.07 -4.12
N ALA A 42 1.85 0.86 -4.90
CA ALA A 42 2.34 2.23 -5.00
C ALA A 42 2.27 2.97 -3.64
N PHE A 43 1.15 2.84 -2.93
CA PHE A 43 0.98 3.40 -1.58
C PHE A 43 2.02 2.82 -0.60
N SER A 44 2.18 1.50 -0.61
CA SER A 44 3.12 0.79 0.24
C SER A 44 4.56 1.21 -0.03
N PHE A 45 4.99 1.25 -1.29
CA PHE A 45 6.32 1.75 -1.64
C PHE A 45 6.52 3.22 -1.30
N GLY A 46 5.48 4.04 -1.43
CA GLY A 46 5.49 5.44 -0.98
C GLY A 46 5.78 5.55 0.53
N ILE A 47 5.07 4.78 1.35
CA ILE A 47 5.26 4.77 2.81
C ILE A 47 6.64 4.24 3.17
N HIS A 48 7.05 3.08 2.64
CA HIS A 48 8.34 2.47 2.96
C HIS A 48 9.50 3.36 2.52
N GLY A 49 9.40 3.99 1.34
CA GLY A 49 10.40 4.94 0.86
C GLY A 49 10.47 6.21 1.72
N LEU A 50 9.33 6.72 2.18
CA LEU A 50 9.29 7.87 3.09
C LEU A 50 9.94 7.54 4.44
N ILE A 51 9.62 6.37 5.01
CA ILE A 51 10.17 5.93 6.29
C ILE A 51 11.67 5.65 6.15
N ALA A 52 12.10 4.95 5.09
CA ALA A 52 13.51 4.66 4.84
C ALA A 52 14.36 5.92 4.66
N TYR A 53 13.79 6.98 4.07
CA TYR A 53 14.47 8.27 3.99
C TYR A 53 14.45 9.03 5.32
N SER A 54 13.36 8.90 6.10
CA SER A 54 13.20 9.63 7.36
C SER A 54 14.02 9.03 8.50
N ILE A 55 14.12 7.72 8.53
CA ILE A 55 14.97 6.97 9.45
C ILE A 55 16.31 6.79 8.73
N HIS A 56 17.25 7.71 8.92
CA HIS A 56 18.64 7.40 8.56
C HIS A 56 19.00 6.07 9.23
N PRO A 57 19.50 5.06 8.51
CA PRO A 57 19.94 3.83 9.15
C PRO A 57 20.93 4.24 10.23
N PRO A 58 20.70 3.87 11.51
CA PRO A 58 21.63 4.23 12.57
C PRO A 58 22.98 3.68 12.15
N SER A 59 23.96 4.59 11.97
CA SER A 59 25.34 4.24 11.69
C SER A 59 25.74 3.14 12.68
N THR A 60 25.90 1.92 12.17
CA THR A 60 26.78 0.89 12.74
C THR A 60 26.65 0.66 14.26
N ASN A 61 25.44 0.50 14.81
CA ASN A 61 25.22 0.13 16.22
C ASN A 61 24.39 -1.15 16.39
N GLY A 62 24.76 -2.24 15.71
CA GLY A 62 24.23 -3.60 15.94
C GLY A 62 22.79 -3.88 15.51
N LYS A 63 22.00 -2.87 15.13
CA LYS A 63 20.58 -2.99 14.72
C LYS A 63 20.37 -3.21 13.21
N LEU A 64 21.31 -3.87 12.53
CA LEU A 64 21.25 -4.06 11.07
C LEU A 64 20.00 -4.82 10.61
N ILE A 65 19.52 -5.76 11.44
CA ILE A 65 18.37 -6.64 11.13
C ILE A 65 17.03 -6.00 11.56
N THR A 66 17.04 -5.12 12.55
CA THR A 66 15.82 -4.51 13.09
C THR A 66 15.08 -3.68 12.06
N PHE A 67 15.82 -2.94 11.23
CA PHE A 67 15.21 -2.05 10.23
C PHE A 67 14.47 -2.82 9.11
N PRO A 68 15.07 -3.83 8.45
CA PRO A 68 14.35 -4.70 7.53
C PRO A 68 13.16 -5.44 8.15
N LEU A 69 13.29 -5.94 9.39
CA LEU A 69 12.19 -6.58 10.12
C LEU A 69 11.01 -5.64 10.34
N LEU A 70 11.28 -4.40 10.74
CA LEU A 70 10.23 -3.40 10.98
C LEU A 70 9.54 -3.01 9.68
N MET A 71 10.28 -2.87 8.58
CA MET A 71 9.70 -2.64 7.25
C MET A 71 8.82 -3.80 6.82
N TRP A 72 9.27 -5.04 7.00
CA TRP A 72 8.48 -6.22 6.64
C TRP A 72 7.21 -6.34 7.49
N MET A 73 7.31 -6.10 8.80
CA MET A 73 6.16 -6.10 9.71
C MET A 73 5.14 -5.04 9.33
N LEU A 74 5.59 -3.82 9.01
CA LEU A 74 4.73 -2.74 8.53
C LEU A 74 4.01 -3.14 7.24
N TRP A 75 4.74 -3.70 6.28
CA TRP A 75 4.17 -4.18 5.03
C TRP A 75 3.12 -5.26 5.26
N ALA A 76 3.38 -6.24 6.14
CA ALA A 76 2.46 -7.31 6.46
C ALA A 76 1.15 -6.78 7.06
N VAL A 77 1.22 -5.83 8.00
CA VAL A 77 0.03 -5.19 8.58
C VAL A 77 -0.77 -4.44 7.52
N MET A 78 -0.09 -3.65 6.68
CA MET A 78 -0.75 -2.95 5.57
C MET A 78 -1.40 -3.91 4.57
N PHE A 79 -0.73 -5.03 4.27
CA PHE A 79 -1.24 -6.06 3.37
C PHE A 79 -2.48 -6.76 3.93
N LEU A 80 -2.49 -7.07 5.23
CA LEU A 80 -3.69 -7.62 5.89
C LEU A 80 -4.87 -6.66 5.82
N VAL A 81 -4.64 -5.37 6.10
CA VAL A 81 -5.67 -4.33 5.95
C VAL A 81 -6.17 -4.30 4.49
N PHE A 82 -5.28 -4.36 3.53
CA PHE A 82 -5.65 -4.39 2.11
C PHE A 82 -6.51 -5.60 1.75
N VAL A 83 -6.09 -6.81 2.11
CA VAL A 83 -6.80 -8.04 1.72
C VAL A 83 -8.14 -8.18 2.44
N PHE A 84 -8.21 -7.89 3.74
CA PHE A 84 -9.39 -8.17 4.55
C PHE A 84 -10.37 -7.01 4.65
N LEU A 85 -9.93 -5.77 4.51
CA LEU A 85 -10.81 -4.60 4.60
C LEU A 85 -11.01 -3.96 3.24
N ILE A 86 -9.94 -3.80 2.46
CA ILE A 86 -10.03 -3.02 1.22
C ILE A 86 -10.65 -3.85 0.12
N ILE A 87 -10.10 -5.01 -0.23
CA ILE A 87 -10.64 -5.83 -1.34
C ILE A 87 -12.15 -6.08 -1.22
N PRO A 88 -12.72 -6.47 -0.06
CA PRO A 88 -14.17 -6.70 0.07
C PRO A 88 -15.02 -5.43 -0.12
N VAL A 89 -14.48 -4.25 0.19
CA VAL A 89 -15.18 -2.97 -0.02
C VAL A 89 -15.30 -2.62 -1.51
N TYR A 90 -14.32 -3.03 -2.31
CA TYR A 90 -14.32 -2.83 -3.77
C TYR A 90 -15.06 -3.94 -4.50
N CYS A 91 -14.90 -5.18 -4.05
CA CYS A 91 -15.42 -6.38 -4.69
C CYS A 91 -16.05 -7.29 -3.63
N PRO A 92 -17.33 -7.06 -3.25
CA PRO A 92 -17.99 -7.85 -2.22
C PRO A 92 -18.12 -9.34 -2.59
N ASP A 93 -18.20 -9.64 -3.88
CA ASP A 93 -18.34 -11.02 -4.41
C ASP A 93 -17.03 -11.82 -4.34
N PHE A 94 -15.88 -11.20 -4.04
CA PHE A 94 -14.58 -11.89 -3.97
C PHE A 94 -14.56 -13.03 -2.94
N LEU A 95 -15.36 -12.93 -1.89
CA LEU A 95 -15.41 -13.89 -0.78
C LEU A 95 -16.50 -14.96 -0.95
N MET A 96 -17.42 -14.78 -1.90
CA MET A 96 -18.63 -15.61 -2.05
C MET A 96 -18.47 -16.76 -3.06
N ASP A 97 -17.38 -16.77 -3.85
CA ASP A 97 -17.11 -17.77 -4.90
C ASP A 97 -15.93 -18.72 -4.57
N MET A 98 -15.56 -18.90 -3.29
CA MET A 98 -14.61 -19.95 -2.86
C MET A 98 -15.30 -21.22 -2.40
#